data_AF-A0A494Z523-F1
#
_entry.id   AF-A0A494Z523-F1
#
_cell.length_a   1.000
_cell.length_b   1.000
_cell.length_c   1.000
_cell.angle_alpha   90.00
_cell.angle_beta   90.00
_cell.angle_gamma   90.00
#
_symmetry.space_group_name_H-M   'P 1'
#
loop_
_entity.id
_entity.type
_entity.pdbx_description
1 polymer ?
#
loop_
_entity_poly.entity_id
_entity_poly.type
_entity_poly.pdbx_seq_one_letter_code
_entity_poly.pdbx_strand_id
1 'polypeptide(L)'
;MSKWFYFNFFLFILALWQVVTHYSFPCLSMPVLFGLIGFLFFLFNWTRNAVFSTIRNAPSRNMKMKLANLSKKVMPFHRWTGTCALLFILVHVSLIFQWYGFSFQNPKMIAGLLAFINLILMVATGWLRLVRPTGKLRKIHLRLGISLFLLIALHLLL
;
A
#
# COMPACT_ATOMS: atom_id res chain seq x y z
N MET A 1 4.80 -20.63 1.25
CA MET A 1 4.41 -19.27 1.70
C MET A 1 3.23 -18.78 0.87
N SER A 2 2.42 -17.84 1.37
CA SER A 2 1.28 -17.30 0.60
C SER A 2 1.76 -16.63 -0.70
N LYS A 3 1.02 -16.80 -1.81
CA LYS A 3 1.30 -16.14 -3.10
C LYS A 3 1.44 -14.62 -2.99
N TRP A 4 0.75 -14.03 -2.01
CA TRP A 4 0.78 -12.60 -1.73
C TRP A 4 2.15 -12.09 -1.24
N PHE A 5 2.97 -12.95 -0.63
CA PHE A 5 4.35 -12.57 -0.28
C PHE A 5 5.18 -12.35 -1.55
N TYR A 6 5.07 -13.24 -2.54
CA TYR A 6 5.77 -13.09 -3.81
C TYR A 6 5.30 -11.85 -4.57
N PHE A 7 3.99 -11.58 -4.61
CA PHE A 7 3.49 -10.35 -5.23
C PHE A 7 3.96 -9.08 -4.51
N ASN A 8 3.99 -9.08 -3.18
CA ASN A 8 4.49 -7.94 -2.41
C ASN A 8 6.00 -7.72 -2.64
N PHE A 9 6.78 -8.80 -2.69
CA PHE A 9 8.22 -8.74 -2.97
C PHE A 9 8.49 -8.29 -4.41
N PHE A 10 7.74 -8.81 -5.38
CA PHE A 10 7.82 -8.36 -6.77
C PHE A 10 7.54 -6.87 -6.89
N LEU A 11 6.47 -6.37 -6.25
CA LEU A 11 6.13 -4.95 -6.27
C LEU A 11 7.23 -4.09 -5.63
N PHE A 12 7.85 -4.58 -4.56
CA PHE A 12 9.01 -3.92 -3.94
C PHE A 12 10.21 -3.83 -4.89
N ILE A 13 10.58 -4.95 -5.54
CA ILE A 13 11.67 -4.97 -6.53
C ILE A 13 11.35 -4.07 -7.72
N LEU A 14 10.10 -4.05 -8.20
CA LEU A 14 9.68 -3.17 -9.29
C LEU A 14 9.85 -1.69 -8.92
N ALA A 15 9.47 -1.30 -7.70
CA ALA A 15 9.67 0.08 -7.23
C ALA A 15 11.16 0.43 -7.11
N LEU A 16 11.98 -0.47 -6.57
CA LEU A 16 13.43 -0.26 -6.50
C LEU A 16 14.05 -0.14 -7.89
N TRP A 17 13.64 -0.99 -8.83
CA TRP A 17 14.08 -0.93 -10.21
C TRP A 17 13.76 0.43 -10.82
N GLN A 18 12.50 0.87 -10.75
CA GLN A 18 12.07 2.18 -11.25
C GLN A 18 12.85 3.36 -10.65
N VAL A 19 13.12 3.30 -9.34
CA VAL A 19 13.92 4.33 -8.67
C VAL A 19 15.34 4.30 -9.19
N VAL A 20 16.02 3.16 -9.20
CA VAL A 20 17.44 3.05 -9.59
C VAL A 20 17.66 3.37 -11.08
N THR A 21 16.74 2.98 -11.97
CA THR A 21 16.91 3.20 -13.42
C THR A 21 16.66 4.64 -13.85
N HIS A 22 15.70 5.33 -13.22
CA HIS A 22 15.29 6.68 -13.64
C HIS A 22 15.79 7.78 -12.70
N TYR A 23 16.23 7.43 -11.48
CA TYR A 23 16.64 8.38 -10.46
C TYR A 23 17.89 7.88 -9.72
N SER A 24 19.05 8.45 -10.04
CA SER A 24 20.31 8.11 -9.38
C SER A 24 20.56 8.94 -8.12
N PHE A 25 21.00 8.30 -7.04
CA PHE A 25 21.61 8.99 -5.90
C PHE A 25 22.90 9.71 -6.34
N PRO A 26 23.19 10.92 -5.81
CA PRO A 26 22.49 11.61 -4.73
C PRO A 26 21.26 12.44 -5.15
N CYS A 27 20.95 12.55 -6.44
CA CYS A 27 19.91 13.42 -6.98
C CYS A 27 18.52 12.76 -7.04
N LEU A 28 18.10 12.08 -5.96
CA LEU A 28 16.73 11.58 -5.87
C LEU A 28 15.77 12.77 -5.72
N SER A 29 14.86 12.94 -6.68
CA SER A 29 13.91 14.05 -6.62
C SER A 29 12.99 13.92 -5.39
N MET A 30 12.68 15.05 -4.75
CA MET A 30 11.79 15.07 -3.58
C MET A 30 10.45 14.37 -3.82
N PRO A 31 9.73 14.56 -4.96
CA PRO A 31 8.50 13.83 -5.23
C PRO A 31 8.71 12.31 -5.15
N VAL A 32 9.78 11.78 -5.76
CA VAL A 32 10.06 10.35 -5.77
C VAL A 32 10.41 9.84 -4.38
N LEU A 33 11.18 10.60 -3.59
CA LEU A 33 11.50 10.23 -2.21
C LEU A 33 10.24 10.08 -1.34
N PHE A 34 9.35 11.08 -1.34
CA PHE A 34 8.09 11.01 -0.58
C PHE A 34 7.18 9.89 -1.11
N GLY A 35 7.14 9.69 -2.42
CA GLY A 35 6.40 8.59 -3.05
C GLY A 35 6.91 7.22 -2.58
N LEU A 36 8.24 7.03 -2.56
CA LEU A 36 8.87 5.80 -2.11
C LEU A 36 8.60 5.52 -0.63
N ILE A 37 8.74 6.53 0.25
CA ILE A 37 8.45 6.35 1.68
C ILE A 37 6.98 5.96 1.90
N GLY A 38 6.05 6.66 1.24
CA GLY A 38 4.62 6.33 1.29
C GLY A 38 4.32 4.92 0.79
N PHE A 39 4.96 4.52 -0.30
CA PHE A 39 4.87 3.18 -0.85
C PHE A 39 5.40 2.09 0.10
N LEU A 40 6.52 2.32 0.79
CA LEU A 40 7.06 1.37 1.77
C LEU A 40 6.11 1.17 2.96
N PHE A 41 5.49 2.25 3.46
CA PHE A 41 4.42 2.13 4.46
C PHE A 41 3.21 1.34 3.93
N PHE A 42 2.82 1.55 2.67
CA PHE A 42 1.79 0.74 2.03
C PHE A 42 2.17 -0.74 1.95
N LEU A 43 3.38 -1.09 1.50
CA LEU A 43 3.85 -2.49 1.40
C LEU A 43 3.89 -3.17 2.78
N PHE A 44 4.33 -2.46 3.81
CA PHE A 44 4.28 -2.96 5.18
C PHE A 44 2.84 -3.31 5.59
N ASN A 45 1.88 -2.43 5.25
CA ASN A 45 0.48 -2.69 5.49
C ASN A 45 -0.08 -3.86 4.69
N TRP A 46 0.30 -3.96 3.41
CA TRP A 46 -0.15 -5.00 2.49
C TRP A 46 0.36 -6.38 2.89
N THR A 47 1.54 -6.47 3.48
CA THR A 47 2.13 -7.71 4.01
C THR A 47 1.14 -8.47 4.91
N ARG A 48 0.24 -7.77 5.60
CA ARG A 48 -0.77 -8.41 6.45
C ARG A 48 -1.76 -9.27 5.68
N ASN A 49 -2.09 -8.92 4.43
CA ASN A 49 -2.90 -9.78 3.58
C ASN A 49 -2.21 -11.14 3.35
N ALA A 50 -0.90 -11.12 3.12
CA ALA A 50 -0.09 -12.32 3.00
C ALA A 50 -0.05 -13.13 4.31
N VAL A 51 0.15 -12.47 5.45
CA VAL A 51 0.12 -13.11 6.78
C VAL A 51 -1.24 -13.77 7.06
N PHE A 52 -2.36 -13.07 6.84
CA PHE A 52 -3.70 -13.65 7.03
C PHE A 52 -4.01 -14.78 6.07
N SER A 53 -3.47 -14.74 4.84
CA SER A 53 -3.56 -15.88 3.92
C SER A 53 -2.75 -17.07 4.43
N THR A 54 -1.54 -16.85 4.96
CA THR A 54 -0.72 -17.92 5.56
C THR A 54 -1.40 -18.52 6.79
N ILE A 55 -2.00 -17.71 7.67
CA ILE A 55 -2.75 -18.19 8.85
C ILE A 55 -3.91 -19.11 8.43
N ARG A 56 -4.70 -18.74 7.40
CA ARG A 56 -5.84 -19.55 6.94
C ARG A 56 -5.41 -20.93 6.44
N ASN A 57 -4.28 -20.97 5.74
CA ASN A 57 -3.79 -22.16 5.04
C ASN A 57 -2.75 -22.98 5.84
N ALA A 58 -2.36 -22.53 7.04
CA ALA A 58 -1.41 -23.29 7.86
C ALA A 58 -2.00 -24.65 8.27
N PRO A 59 -1.22 -25.76 8.23
CA PRO A 59 -1.75 -27.09 8.50
C PRO A 59 -2.02 -27.33 9.99
N SER A 60 -1.16 -26.81 10.88
CA SER A 60 -1.28 -27.06 12.32
C SER A 60 -1.98 -25.93 13.07
N ARG A 61 -2.86 -26.28 14.02
CA ARG A 61 -3.55 -25.32 14.89
C ARG A 61 -2.55 -24.49 15.71
N ASN A 62 -1.48 -25.10 16.20
CA ASN A 62 -0.43 -24.41 16.98
C ASN A 62 0.25 -23.31 16.15
N MET A 63 0.56 -23.59 14.88
CA MET A 63 1.12 -22.58 13.97
C MET A 63 0.12 -21.45 13.68
N LYS A 64 -1.17 -21.76 13.47
CA LYS A 64 -2.22 -20.75 13.31
C LYS A 64 -2.29 -19.81 14.52
N MET A 65 -2.28 -20.37 15.73
CA MET A 65 -2.33 -19.60 16.97
C MET A 65 -1.10 -18.71 17.14
N LYS A 66 0.11 -19.24 16.89
CA LYS A 66 1.37 -18.46 16.95
C LYS A 66 1.33 -17.26 15.99
N LEU A 67 0.98 -17.49 14.73
CA LEU A 67 0.91 -16.43 13.72
C LEU A 67 -0.22 -15.42 13.98
N ALA A 68 -1.37 -15.88 14.47
CA ALA A 68 -2.49 -15.01 14.83
C ALA A 68 -2.14 -14.09 16.01
N ASN A 69 -1.46 -14.62 17.03
CA ASN A 69 -1.01 -13.83 18.18
C ASN A 69 0.04 -12.79 17.78
N LEU A 70 0.97 -13.14 16.89
CA LEU A 70 1.90 -12.17 16.30
C LEU A 70 1.14 -11.09 15.51
N SER A 71 0.20 -11.48 14.66
CA SER A 71 -0.58 -10.54 13.85
C SER A 71 -1.44 -9.59 14.70
N LYS A 72 -1.93 -10.03 15.88
CA LYS A 72 -2.67 -9.17 16.82
C LYS A 72 -1.78 -8.07 17.39
N LYS A 73 -0.52 -8.37 17.74
CA LYS A 73 0.45 -7.38 18.25
C LYS A 73 0.74 -6.27 17.24
N VAL A 74 0.76 -6.60 15.95
CA VAL A 74 1.03 -5.62 14.87
C VAL A 74 -0.24 -4.85 14.44
N MET A 75 -1.42 -5.23 14.95
CA MET A 75 -2.70 -4.63 14.53
C MET A 75 -2.85 -3.14 14.79
N PRO A 76 -2.42 -2.59 15.94
CA PRO A 76 -2.49 -1.15 16.19
C PRO A 76 -1.67 -0.35 15.19
N PHE A 77 -0.47 -0.83 14.85
CA PHE A 77 0.45 -0.16 13.93
C PHE A 77 -0.06 -0.09 12.49
N HIS A 78 -0.85 -1.06 12.05
CA HIS A 78 -1.40 -1.05 10.69
C HIS A 78 -2.21 0.22 10.36
N ARG A 79 -3.07 0.66 11.29
CA ARG A 79 -3.87 1.86 11.03
C ARG A 79 -2.97 3.09 10.91
N TRP A 80 -2.03 3.24 11.84
CA TRP A 80 -1.10 4.36 11.85
C TRP A 80 -0.17 4.38 10.64
N THR A 81 0.44 3.25 10.31
CA THR A 81 1.27 3.12 9.10
C THR A 81 0.47 3.35 7.82
N GLY A 82 -0.82 2.97 7.77
CA GLY A 82 -1.71 3.32 6.66
C GLY A 82 -1.96 4.82 6.55
N THR A 83 -2.18 5.50 7.69
CA THR A 83 -2.26 6.97 7.74
C THR A 83 -0.94 7.61 7.32
N CYS A 84 0.21 7.11 7.80
CA CYS A 84 1.52 7.59 7.37
C CYS A 84 1.69 7.46 5.85
N ALA A 85 1.33 6.30 5.27
CA ALA A 85 1.34 6.13 3.81
C ALA A 85 0.53 7.23 3.12
N LEU A 86 -0.68 7.53 3.60
CA LEU A 86 -1.50 8.59 3.04
C LEU A 86 -0.85 9.98 3.15
N LEU A 87 -0.25 10.32 4.30
CA LEU A 87 0.42 11.61 4.49
C LEU A 87 1.62 11.79 3.55
N PHE A 88 2.48 10.77 3.42
CA PHE A 88 3.62 10.81 2.50
C PHE A 88 3.18 10.85 1.04
N ILE A 89 2.14 10.11 0.66
CA ILE A 89 1.58 10.16 -0.70
C ILE A 89 0.91 11.50 -0.97
N LEU A 90 0.28 12.13 0.02
CA LEU A 90 -0.28 13.47 -0.14
C LEU A 90 0.81 14.50 -0.46
N VAL A 91 1.95 14.45 0.24
CA VAL A 91 3.11 15.30 -0.10
C VAL A 91 3.65 14.98 -1.50
N HIS A 92 3.78 13.69 -1.85
CA HIS A 92 4.19 13.28 -3.19
C HIS A 92 3.28 13.88 -4.27
N VAL A 93 1.96 13.75 -4.15
CA VAL A 93 0.99 14.29 -5.11
C VAL A 93 1.09 15.81 -5.18
N SER A 94 1.16 16.51 -4.04
CA SER A 94 1.32 17.97 -4.03
C SER A 94 2.57 18.44 -4.77
N LEU A 95 3.70 17.76 -4.58
CA LEU A 95 4.95 18.09 -5.29
C LEU A 95 4.85 17.80 -6.79
N ILE A 96 4.22 16.68 -7.18
CA ILE A 96 3.99 16.36 -8.60
C ILE A 96 3.15 17.46 -9.27
N PHE A 97 2.05 17.86 -8.63
CA PHE A 97 1.20 18.94 -9.14
C PHE A 97 1.93 20.28 -9.23
N GLN A 98 2.71 20.63 -8.20
CA GLN A 98 3.45 21.89 -8.17
C GLN A 98 4.53 21.96 -9.26
N TRP A 99 5.22 20.86 -9.54
CA TRP A 99 6.39 20.87 -10.44
C TRP A 99 6.05 20.53 -11.89
N TYR A 100 5.06 19.65 -12.10
CA TYR A 100 4.73 19.13 -13.43
C TYR A 100 3.31 19.50 -13.88
N GLY A 101 2.50 20.09 -13.00
CA GLY A 101 1.07 20.26 -13.23
C GLY A 101 0.32 18.92 -13.26
N PHE A 102 -0.92 18.96 -13.71
CA PHE A 102 -1.72 17.75 -13.96
C PHE A 102 -2.09 17.64 -15.42
N SER A 103 -1.93 16.44 -15.98
CA SER A 103 -2.29 16.12 -17.36
C SER A 103 -3.16 14.87 -17.41
N PHE A 104 -4.35 15.00 -17.98
CA PHE A 104 -5.24 13.87 -18.29
C PHE A 104 -4.71 13.03 -19.48
N GLN A 105 -3.70 13.52 -20.20
CA GLN A 105 -3.06 12.77 -21.28
C GLN A 105 -1.93 11.87 -20.76
N ASN A 106 -1.47 12.08 -19.51
CA ASN A 106 -0.44 11.27 -18.90
C ASN A 106 -1.06 10.07 -18.13
N PRO A 107 -0.94 8.83 -18.65
CA PRO A 107 -1.58 7.67 -18.03
C PRO A 107 -1.00 7.34 -16.64
N LYS A 108 0.29 7.65 -16.40
CA LYS A 108 0.92 7.47 -15.08
C LYS A 108 0.30 8.40 -14.04
N MET A 109 0.02 9.65 -14.40
CA MET A 109 -0.66 10.62 -13.51
C MET A 109 -2.09 10.18 -13.20
N ILE A 110 -2.83 9.68 -14.19
CA ILE A 110 -4.19 9.15 -13.97
C ILE A 110 -4.16 7.94 -13.04
N ALA A 111 -3.29 6.97 -13.30
CA ALA A 111 -3.15 5.78 -12.44
C ALA A 111 -2.76 6.18 -11.00
N GLY A 112 -1.87 7.16 -10.85
CA GLY A 112 -1.46 7.71 -9.56
C GLY A 112 -2.62 8.40 -8.82
N LEU A 113 -3.43 9.19 -9.51
CA LEU A 113 -4.61 9.85 -8.93
C LEU A 113 -5.65 8.82 -8.47
N LEU A 114 -5.94 7.80 -9.29
CA LEU A 114 -6.85 6.72 -8.91
C LEU A 114 -6.33 5.93 -7.70
N ALA A 115 -5.02 5.65 -7.65
CA ALA A 115 -4.39 5.02 -6.49
C ALA A 115 -4.51 5.91 -5.23
N PHE A 116 -4.30 7.22 -5.37
CA PHE A 116 -4.42 8.17 -4.25
C PHE A 116 -5.85 8.24 -3.69
N ILE A 117 -6.87 8.38 -4.55
CA ILE A 117 -8.27 8.35 -4.13
C ILE A 117 -8.61 7.03 -3.44
N ASN A 118 -8.14 5.91 -3.98
CA ASN A 118 -8.34 4.59 -3.39
C ASN A 118 -7.66 4.47 -2.00
N LEU A 119 -6.45 5.01 -1.85
CA LEU A 119 -5.74 5.08 -0.58
C LEU A 119 -6.50 5.89 0.48
N ILE A 120 -7.09 7.03 0.10
CA ILE A 120 -7.95 7.81 1.00
C ILE A 120 -9.12 6.95 1.49
N LEU A 121 -9.85 6.32 0.58
CA LEU A 121 -10.99 5.46 0.91
C LEU A 121 -10.55 4.25 1.76
N MET A 122 -9.39 3.69 1.48
CA MET A 122 -8.81 2.59 2.24
C MET A 122 -8.53 2.99 3.70
N VAL A 123 -7.86 4.12 3.90
CA VAL A 123 -7.53 4.63 5.24
C VAL A 123 -8.82 5.00 5.98
N ALA A 124 -9.74 5.72 5.34
CA ALA A 124 -11.03 6.10 5.91
C ALA A 124 -11.83 4.87 6.36
N THR A 125 -11.96 3.84 5.51
CA THR A 125 -12.65 2.59 5.89
C THR A 125 -11.90 1.82 6.97
N GLY A 126 -10.56 1.91 7.03
CA GLY A 126 -9.74 1.33 8.09
C GLY A 126 -10.02 1.93 9.47
N TRP A 127 -10.15 3.25 9.54
CA TRP A 127 -10.55 3.96 10.76
C TRP A 127 -12.02 3.76 11.10
N LEU A 128 -12.93 3.81 10.13
CA LEU A 128 -14.35 3.58 10.36
C LEU A 128 -14.64 2.20 10.98
N ARG A 129 -13.82 1.18 10.66
CA ARG A 129 -13.93 -0.17 11.25
C ARG A 129 -13.66 -0.23 12.75
N LEU A 130 -13.01 0.78 13.34
CA LEU A 130 -12.89 0.87 14.79
C LEU A 130 -14.24 1.15 15.45
N VAL A 131 -15.02 2.03 14.84
CA VAL A 131 -16.31 2.48 15.37
C VAL A 131 -17.45 1.57 14.91
N ARG A 132 -17.38 1.07 13.67
CA ARG A 132 -18.43 0.23 13.04
C ARG A 132 -17.84 -1.05 12.46
N PRO A 133 -17.53 -2.07 13.29
CA PRO A 133 -16.89 -3.30 12.84
C PRO A 133 -17.86 -4.27 12.13
N THR A 134 -18.47 -3.85 11.02
CA THR A 134 -19.42 -4.70 10.26
C THR A 134 -18.70 -5.60 9.24
N GLY A 135 -19.31 -6.75 8.93
CA GLY A 135 -18.81 -7.66 7.89
C GLY A 135 -18.79 -7.02 6.49
N LYS A 136 -19.78 -6.16 6.18
CA LYS A 136 -19.84 -5.41 4.91
C LYS A 136 -18.64 -4.46 4.79
N LEU A 137 -18.36 -3.66 5.82
CA LEU A 137 -17.24 -2.72 5.82
C LEU A 137 -15.88 -3.43 5.73
N ARG A 138 -15.73 -4.58 6.40
CA ARG A 138 -14.54 -5.43 6.25
C ARG A 138 -14.32 -5.87 4.79
N LYS A 139 -15.38 -6.28 4.08
CA LYS A 139 -15.28 -6.69 2.67
C LYS A 139 -14.91 -5.50 1.77
N ILE A 140 -15.50 -4.33 1.99
CA ILE A 140 -15.16 -3.10 1.26
C ILE A 140 -13.68 -2.76 1.45
N HIS A 141 -13.21 -2.68 2.70
CA HIS A 141 -11.81 -2.40 3.01
C HIS A 141 -10.85 -3.38 2.35
N LEU A 142 -11.17 -4.69 2.35
CA LEU A 142 -10.35 -5.69 1.67
C LEU A 142 -10.32 -5.49 0.15
N ARG A 143 -11.46 -5.19 -0.48
CA ARG A 143 -11.57 -4.94 -1.92
C ARG A 143 -10.79 -3.68 -2.33
N LEU A 144 -10.90 -2.60 -1.55
CA LEU A 144 -10.09 -1.40 -1.72
C LEU A 144 -8.61 -1.74 -1.67
N GLY A 145 -8.18 -2.65 -0.78
CA GLY A 145 -6.78 -3.06 -0.72
C GLY A 145 -6.27 -3.78 -1.94
N ILE A 146 -7.06 -4.75 -2.42
CA ILE A 146 -6.71 -5.45 -3.65
C ILE A 146 -6.66 -4.47 -4.82
N SER A 147 -7.64 -3.57 -4.92
CA SER A 147 -7.68 -2.57 -5.97
C SER A 147 -6.50 -1.58 -5.89
N LEU A 148 -6.17 -1.11 -4.69
CA LEU A 148 -5.03 -0.21 -4.44
C LEU A 148 -3.71 -0.88 -4.82
N PHE A 149 -3.51 -2.16 -4.46
CA PHE A 149 -2.33 -2.91 -4.87
C PHE A 149 -2.16 -2.95 -6.39
N LEU A 150 -3.25 -3.21 -7.13
CA LEU A 150 -3.24 -3.25 -8.59
C LEU A 150 -3.00 -1.86 -9.20
N LEU A 151 -3.62 -0.82 -8.65
CA LEU A 151 -3.43 0.57 -9.11
C LEU A 151 -1.99 1.05 -8.89
N ILE A 152 -1.37 0.71 -7.76
CA ILE A 152 0.04 1.02 -7.51
C ILE A 152 0.94 0.26 -8.49
N ALA A 153 0.69 -1.03 -8.74
CA ALA A 153 1.44 -1.79 -9.73
C ALA A 153 1.34 -1.15 -11.12
N LEU A 154 0.14 -0.76 -11.54
CA LEU A 154 -0.08 -0.06 -12.80
C LEU A 154 0.66 1.28 -12.84
N HIS A 155 0.58 2.09 -11.78
CA HIS A 155 1.28 3.37 -11.69
C HIS A 155 2.82 3.23 -11.74
N LEU A 156 3.37 2.13 -11.23
CA LEU A 156 4.81 1.85 -11.31
C LEU A 156 5.25 1.34 -12.69
N LEU A 157 4.37 0.72 -13.46
CA LEU A 157 4.67 0.19 -14.79
C LEU A 157 4.57 1.24 -15.90
N LEU A 158 3.68 2.21 -15.72
CA LEU A 158 3.53 3.39 -16.59
C LEU A 158 4.59 4.45 -16.27
#